data_AF-A0A7T4WGF3-F1
#
_entry.id   AF-A0A7T4WGF3-F1
#
_cell.length_a   1.000
_cell.length_b   1.000
_cell.length_c   1.000
_cell.angle_alpha   90.00
_cell.angle_beta   90.00
_cell.angle_gamma   90.00
#
_symmetry.space_group_name_H-M   'P 1'
#
loop_
_entity.id
_entity.type
_entity.pdbx_description
1 polymer ?
#
loop_
_entity_poly.entity_id
_entity_poly.type
_entity_poly.pdbx_seq_one_letter_code
_entity_poly.pdbx_strand_id
1 'polypeptide(L)'
;MNVECNSIEAVRSNIDRIDRQIVTLLAKSGTYVKQAARFKKNTTDVKAPQRVEQVITKVVTPSVELGANPTVTEQVYRSMIASFINAELAEHAAMYNSK
;
A
#
# COMPACT_ATOMS: atom_id res chain seq x y z
N MET A 1 5.63 15.45 -18.73
CA MET A 1 5.89 16.90 -18.53
C MET A 1 5.32 17.27 -17.18
N ASN A 2 6.18 17.62 -16.21
CA ASN A 2 5.71 18.18 -14.95
C ASN A 2 5.20 19.58 -15.23
N VAL A 3 3.98 19.88 -14.76
CA VAL A 3 3.41 21.23 -14.80
C VAL A 3 4.11 22.04 -13.71
N GLU A 4 4.86 23.07 -14.10
CA GLU A 4 5.36 24.04 -13.13
C GLU A 4 4.19 24.80 -12.51
N CYS A 5 4.13 24.82 -11.18
CA CYS A 5 3.08 25.49 -10.44
C CYS A 5 3.53 26.89 -10.06
N ASN A 6 2.73 27.90 -10.41
CA ASN A 6 3.03 29.30 -10.13
C ASN A 6 2.48 29.81 -8.78
N SER A 7 1.83 28.94 -8.00
CA SER A 7 1.33 29.26 -6.65
C SER A 7 1.23 28.01 -5.78
N ILE A 8 1.16 28.20 -4.46
CA ILE A 8 1.00 27.11 -3.50
C ILE A 8 -0.37 26.41 -3.65
N GLU A 9 -1.41 27.14 -4.07
CA GLU A 9 -2.74 26.60 -4.37
C GLU A 9 -2.67 25.66 -5.59
N ALA A 10 -1.92 26.03 -6.63
CA ALA A 10 -1.72 25.18 -7.80
C ALA A 10 -0.95 23.89 -7.44
N VAL A 11 0.06 23.99 -6.56
CA VAL A 11 0.77 22.81 -6.03
C VAL A 11 -0.19 21.89 -5.27
N ARG A 12 -0.95 22.44 -4.32
CA ARG A 12 -1.91 21.68 -3.50
C ARG A 12 -2.98 20.99 -4.36
N SER A 13 -3.53 21.68 -5.34
CA SER A 13 -4.52 21.11 -6.25
C SER A 13 -3.97 19.92 -7.05
N ASN A 14 -2.71 20.00 -7.48
CA ASN A 14 -2.03 18.88 -8.15
C ASN A 14 -1.77 17.71 -7.20
N ILE A 15 -1.38 17.97 -5.95
CA ILE A 15 -1.22 16.95 -4.91
C ILE A 15 -2.57 16.28 -4.65
N ASP A 16 -3.65 17.02 -4.42
CA ASP A 16 -4.99 16.46 -4.18
C ASP A 16 -5.46 15.56 -5.33
N ARG A 17 -5.10 15.92 -6.58
CA ARG A 17 -5.38 15.10 -7.76
C ARG A 17 -4.60 13.78 -7.73
N ILE A 18 -3.31 13.83 -7.36
CA ILE A 18 -2.46 12.64 -7.21
C ILE A 18 -2.97 11.77 -6.06
N ASP A 19 -3.33 12.36 -4.92
CA ASP A 19 -3.84 11.64 -3.76
C ASP A 19 -5.13 10.88 -4.08
N ARG A 20 -6.03 11.47 -4.87
CA ARG A 20 -7.20 10.74 -5.39
C ARG A 20 -6.82 9.52 -6.24
N GLN A 21 -5.77 9.62 -7.05
CA GLN A 21 -5.27 8.49 -7.83
C GLN A 21 -4.63 7.43 -6.91
N ILE A 22 -3.86 7.84 -5.90
CA ILE A 22 -3.28 6.94 -4.90
C ILE A 22 -4.39 6.18 -4.16
N VAL A 23 -5.41 6.87 -3.65
CA VAL A 23 -6.56 6.24 -2.97
C VAL A 23 -7.29 5.25 -3.90
N THR A 24 -7.44 5.60 -5.18
CA THR A 24 -8.05 4.71 -6.18
C THR A 24 -7.21 3.43 -6.37
N LEU A 25 -5.89 3.55 -6.42
CA LEU A 25 -4.97 2.42 -6.54
C LEU A 25 -4.94 1.58 -5.25
N LEU A 26 -4.99 2.23 -4.08
CA LEU A 26 -5.09 1.56 -2.79
C LEU A 26 -6.37 0.73 -2.69
N ALA A 27 -7.51 1.27 -3.10
CA ALA A 27 -8.77 0.53 -3.13
C ALA A 27 -8.66 -0.72 -4.00
N LYS A 28 -8.09 -0.59 -5.22
CA LYS A 28 -7.83 -1.73 -6.10
C LYS A 28 -6.90 -2.76 -5.45
N SER A 29 -5.79 -2.32 -4.86
CA SER A 29 -4.85 -3.19 -4.14
C SER A 29 -5.55 -3.94 -3.01
N GLY A 30 -6.38 -3.25 -2.23
CA GLY A 30 -7.19 -3.84 -1.16
C GLY A 30 -8.15 -4.92 -1.65
N THR A 31 -8.71 -4.81 -2.86
CA THR A 31 -9.54 -5.89 -3.42
C THR A 31 -8.75 -7.18 -3.66
N TYR A 32 -7.49 -7.08 -4.10
CA TYR A 32 -6.61 -8.23 -4.30
C TYR A 32 -6.10 -8.80 -2.99
N VAL A 33 -5.81 -7.96 -1.99
CA VAL A 33 -5.49 -8.40 -0.62
C VAL A 33 -6.64 -9.23 -0.05
N LYS A 34 -7.88 -8.75 -0.15
CA LYS A 34 -9.07 -9.51 0.29
C LYS A 34 -9.26 -10.83 -0.45
N GLN A 35 -8.92 -10.89 -1.73
CA GLN A 35 -8.91 -12.16 -2.46
C GLN A 35 -7.80 -13.09 -1.95
N ALA A 36 -6.61 -12.55 -1.72
CA ALA A 36 -5.46 -13.28 -1.17
C ALA A 36 -5.79 -13.89 0.21
N ALA A 37 -6.58 -13.19 1.03
CA ALA A 37 -7.04 -13.67 2.33
C ALA A 37 -7.72 -15.05 2.27
N ARG A 38 -8.43 -15.36 1.17
CA ARG A 38 -9.11 -16.67 0.99
C ARG A 38 -8.14 -17.85 0.89
N PHE A 39 -6.87 -17.59 0.58
CA PHE A 39 -5.83 -18.63 0.46
C PHE A 39 -5.00 -18.80 1.73
N LYS A 40 -5.14 -17.89 2.70
CA LYS A 40 -4.36 -17.87 3.94
C LYS A 40 -5.07 -18.72 4.99
N LYS A 41 -4.37 -19.68 5.60
CA LYS A 41 -4.97 -20.65 6.53
C LYS A 41 -4.71 -20.32 7.99
N ASN A 42 -3.66 -19.54 8.26
CA ASN A 42 -3.21 -19.21 9.60
C ASN A 42 -2.62 -17.78 9.64
N THR A 43 -2.32 -17.30 10.85
CA THR A 43 -1.80 -15.96 11.09
C THR A 43 -0.40 -15.73 10.49
N THR A 44 0.41 -16.78 10.34
CA THR A 44 1.73 -16.70 9.67
C THR A 44 1.56 -16.42 8.18
N ASP A 45 0.60 -17.08 7.53
CA ASP A 45 0.24 -16.84 6.12
C ASP A 45 -0.28 -15.40 5.89
N VAL A 46 -0.92 -14.82 6.91
CA VAL A 46 -1.37 -13.41 6.92
C VAL A 46 -0.21 -12.44 6.99
N LYS A 47 0.75 -12.66 7.89
CA LYS A 47 1.91 -11.77 8.06
C LYS A 47 2.92 -11.86 6.92
N ALA A 48 3.12 -13.06 6.36
CA ALA A 48 3.96 -13.32 5.18
C ALA A 48 5.25 -12.48 5.08
N PRO A 49 6.17 -12.51 6.07
CA PRO A 49 7.31 -11.58 6.18
C PRO A 49 8.23 -11.61 4.95
N GLN A 50 8.47 -12.80 4.37
CA GLN A 50 9.26 -12.91 3.14
C GLN A 50 8.59 -12.19 1.95
N ARG A 51 7.25 -12.23 1.88
CA ARG A 51 6.52 -11.53 0.82
C ARG A 51 6.58 -10.02 0.98
N VAL A 52 6.59 -9.52 2.22
CA VAL A 52 6.76 -8.08 2.52
C VAL A 52 8.08 -7.59 1.92
N GLU A 53 9.20 -8.22 2.26
CA GLU A 53 10.51 -7.80 1.74
C GLU A 53 10.60 -7.89 0.22
N GLN A 54 10.01 -8.93 -0.41
CA GLN A 54 9.94 -9.00 -1.87
C GLN A 54 9.16 -7.83 -2.50
N VAL A 55 8.10 -7.34 -1.84
CA VAL A 55 7.36 -6.16 -2.33
C VAL A 55 8.23 -4.92 -2.17
N ILE A 56 8.89 -4.75 -1.02
CA ILE A 56 9.77 -3.60 -0.78
C ILE A 56 10.89 -3.52 -1.81
N THR A 57 11.59 -4.61 -2.08
CA THR A 57 12.63 -4.63 -3.14
C THR A 57 12.05 -4.22 -4.49
N LYS A 58 10.86 -4.73 -4.85
CA LYS A 58 10.21 -4.42 -6.14
C LYS A 58 9.77 -2.97 -6.31
N VAL A 59 9.61 -2.22 -5.22
CA VAL A 59 9.15 -0.82 -5.28
C VAL A 59 10.28 0.18 -5.04
N VAL A 60 11.28 -0.18 -4.23
CA VAL A 60 12.45 0.67 -3.95
C VAL A 60 13.41 0.68 -5.13
N THR A 61 13.63 -0.44 -5.82
CA THR A 61 14.51 -0.46 -7.01
C THR A 61 14.05 0.53 -8.09
N PRO A 62 12.79 0.51 -8.56
CA PRO A 62 12.34 1.45 -9.58
C PRO A 62 12.12 2.87 -9.04
N SER A 63 12.01 3.09 -7.72
CA SER A 63 11.76 4.44 -7.20
C SER A 63 12.88 5.40 -7.57
N VAL A 64 14.14 4.92 -7.57
CA VAL A 64 15.30 5.71 -7.98
C VAL A 64 15.20 6.12 -9.45
N GLU A 65 14.87 5.17 -10.33
CA GLU A 65 14.71 5.40 -11.77
C GLU A 65 13.57 6.37 -12.10
N LEU A 66 12.51 6.32 -11.31
CA LEU A 66 11.32 7.17 -11.47
C LEU A 66 11.46 8.54 -10.78
N GLY A 67 12.61 8.83 -10.16
CA GLY A 67 12.87 10.09 -9.45
C GLY A 67 12.14 10.23 -8.11
N ALA A 68 11.59 9.15 -7.58
CA ALA A 68 10.99 9.11 -6.24
C ALA A 68 12.08 8.88 -5.17
N ASN A 69 11.87 9.45 -3.99
CA ASN A 69 12.77 9.22 -2.86
C ASN A 69 12.63 7.75 -2.37
N PRO A 70 13.68 6.92 -2.42
CA PRO A 70 13.59 5.51 -2.06
C PRO A 70 13.23 5.29 -0.58
N THR A 71 13.74 6.12 0.34
CA THR A 71 13.41 6.03 1.76
C THR A 71 11.93 6.31 2.02
N VAL A 72 11.39 7.37 1.41
CA VAL A 72 9.95 7.69 1.52
C VAL A 72 9.11 6.58 0.91
N THR A 73 9.51 6.06 -0.26
CA THR A 73 8.81 4.98 -0.95
C THR A 73 8.74 3.73 -0.06
N GLU A 74 9.86 3.31 0.51
CA GLU A 74 9.91 2.16 1.42
C GLU A 74 8.98 2.34 2.62
N GLN A 75 9.05 3.49 3.30
CA GLN A 75 8.25 3.77 4.49
C GLN A 75 6.74 3.70 4.19
N VAL A 76 6.31 4.34 3.09
CA VAL A 76 4.91 4.32 2.66
C VAL A 76 4.44 2.88 2.40
N TYR A 77 5.23 2.09 1.67
CA TYR A 77 4.85 0.70 1.38
C TYR A 77 4.84 -0.19 2.61
N ARG A 78 5.80 -0.04 3.53
CA ARG A 78 5.81 -0.80 4.79
C ARG A 78 4.57 -0.49 5.64
N SER A 79 4.23 0.79 5.80
CA SER A 79 3.03 1.21 6.52
C SER A 79 1.75 0.68 5.87
N MET A 80 1.64 0.81 4.54
CA MET A 80 0.48 0.30 3.79
C MET A 80 0.30 -1.21 3.96
N ILE A 81 1.38 -1.98 3.81
CA ILE A 81 1.35 -3.45 3.97
C ILE A 81 0.95 -3.82 5.41
N ALA A 82 1.52 -3.16 6.41
CA ALA A 82 1.17 -3.38 7.81
C ALA A 82 -0.32 -3.09 8.09
N SER A 83 -0.87 -2.01 7.52
CA SER A 83 -2.30 -1.69 7.62
C SER A 83 -3.18 -2.78 7.00
N PHE A 84 -2.81 -3.31 5.83
CA PHE A 84 -3.55 -4.42 5.21
C PHE A 84 -3.50 -5.69 6.06
N ILE A 85 -2.32 -6.07 6.58
CA ILE A 85 -2.17 -7.22 7.47
C ILE A 85 -3.04 -7.06 8.71
N ASN A 86 -3.05 -5.87 9.33
CA ASN A 86 -3.87 -5.61 10.51
C ASN A 86 -5.37 -5.71 10.21
N ALA A 87 -5.81 -5.18 9.07
CA ALA A 87 -7.20 -5.31 8.63
C ALA A 87 -7.59 -6.79 8.42
N GLU A 88 -6.73 -7.58 7.75
CA GLU A 88 -6.96 -9.01 7.55
C GLU A 88 -7.01 -9.79 8.87
N LEU A 89 -6.10 -9.50 9.82
CA LEU A 89 -6.10 -10.14 11.14
C LEU A 89 -7.39 -9.86 11.91
N ALA A 90 -7.91 -8.62 11.83
CA ALA A 90 -9.18 -8.25 12.44
C ALA A 90 -10.37 -8.99 11.80
N GLU A 91 -10.43 -9.08 10.47
CA GLU A 91 -11.45 -9.85 9.75
C GLU A 91 -11.39 -11.34 10.11
N HIS A 92 -10.19 -11.91 10.18
CA HIS A 92 -9.99 -13.31 10.56
C HIS A 92 -10.42 -13.56 12.01
N ALA A 93 -10.06 -12.70 12.96
CA ALA A 93 -10.50 -12.82 14.36
C ALA A 93 -12.03 -12.76 14.50
N ALA A 94 -12.70 -11.87 13.76
CA ALA A 94 -14.15 -11.76 13.76
C ALA A 94 -14.84 -13.05 13.28
N MET A 95 -14.31 -13.69 12.22
CA MET A 95 -14.88 -14.94 11.69
C MET A 95 -14.79 -16.13 12.67
N TYR A 96 -13.72 -16.20 13.47
CA TYR A 96 -13.55 -17.27 14.46
C TYR A 96 -14.36 -17.05 15.74
N ASN A 97 -14.61 -15.79 16.14
CA ASN A 97 -15.42 -15.46 17.31
C ASN A 97 -16.94 -15.53 17.05
N SER A 98 -17.36 -15.66 15.78
CA SER A 98 -18.76 -15.83 15.38
C SER A 98 -19.20 -17.29 15.20
N LYS A 99 -18.38 -18.25 15.64
CA LYS A 99 -18.70 -19.69 15.72
C LYS A 99 -18.77 -20.13 17.18
#